data_AF-A3MTL8-F1
#
_entry.id   AF-A3MTL8-F1
#
_cell.length_a   1.000
_cell.length_b   1.000
_cell.length_c   1.000
_cell.angle_alpha   90.00
_cell.angle_beta   90.00
_cell.angle_gamma   90.00
#
_symmetry.space_group_name_H-M   'P 1'
#
loop_
_entity.id
_entity.type
_entity.pdbx_description
1 polymer ?
#
loop_
_entity_poly.entity_id
_entity_poly.type
_entity_poly.pdbx_seq_one_letter_code
_entity_poly.pdbx_strand_id
1 'polypeptide(L)'
;MLLQFGIDWNQLLQNAIYYGVQALIAIGIIVIAWVVGIILGKAVNRLVERTGLEKAFDKTDVGKAFRAAGVDLSNLVGMLVTAFVIVIGIVIALDYLKIGGEAGRIVADVARYLPRLIGGIILLSVGIILVAILTDYIGKLLTGLFPQQFVEIGEMLRNLLLIGLVALIVSIALDLMLFTGPLVYPLILGTVIIGAGIFIGHTIVRNIVEDHPEFAGVAPYAKFLVYLVFLMVGLGAIFAEFPQTAHVVQNVAWGVAIAVGILLAPVIYTLAKRMVEEAKK
;
A
#
# COMPACT_ATOMS: atom_id res chain seq x y z
N MET A 1 40.51 -55.48 -10.86
CA MET A 1 39.40 -55.15 -9.94
C MET A 1 39.27 -53.66 -9.62
N LEU A 2 39.76 -52.69 -10.42
CA LEU A 2 39.54 -51.23 -10.18
C LEU A 2 39.59 -50.35 -11.46
N LEU A 3 39.23 -50.85 -12.65
CA LEU A 3 39.24 -50.05 -13.90
C LEU A 3 37.99 -50.32 -14.76
N GLN A 4 36.81 -50.09 -14.19
CA GLN A 4 35.53 -50.23 -14.91
C GLN A 4 34.58 -49.05 -14.66
N PHE A 5 35.15 -47.85 -14.47
CA PHE A 5 34.40 -46.61 -14.61
C PHE A 5 34.77 -46.04 -15.98
N GLY A 6 33.89 -46.19 -16.96
CA GLY A 6 33.99 -45.60 -18.31
C GLY A 6 33.84 -44.08 -18.27
N ILE A 7 34.62 -43.42 -17.41
CA ILE A 7 34.66 -41.97 -17.23
C ILE A 7 35.60 -41.41 -18.29
N ASP A 8 35.04 -40.63 -19.22
CA ASP A 8 35.82 -39.90 -20.21
C ASP A 8 36.37 -38.61 -19.59
N TRP A 9 37.58 -38.70 -19.04
CA TRP A 9 38.24 -37.60 -18.34
C TRP A 9 38.43 -36.35 -19.21
N ASN A 10 38.58 -36.51 -20.53
CA ASN A 10 38.69 -35.38 -21.45
C ASN A 10 37.38 -34.62 -21.56
N GLN A 11 36.25 -35.33 -21.62
CA GLN A 11 34.93 -34.72 -21.63
C GLN A 11 34.64 -33.97 -20.32
N LEU A 12 35.05 -34.55 -19.18
CA LEU A 12 34.92 -33.88 -17.88
C LEU A 12 35.77 -32.61 -17.80
N LEU A 13 37.02 -32.64 -18.26
CA LEU A 13 37.90 -31.47 -18.30
C LEU A 13 37.36 -30.38 -19.23
N GLN A 14 36.87 -30.73 -20.41
CA GLN A 14 36.27 -29.78 -21.34
C GLN A 14 35.01 -29.12 -20.76
N ASN A 15 34.14 -29.91 -20.13
CA ASN A 15 32.95 -29.37 -19.46
C ASN A 15 33.34 -28.45 -18.29
N ALA A 16 34.33 -28.84 -17.48
CA ALA A 16 34.80 -28.02 -16.37
C ALA A 16 35.37 -26.67 -16.83
N ILE A 17 36.15 -26.66 -17.92
CA ILE A 17 36.69 -25.43 -18.51
C ILE A 17 35.55 -24.56 -19.06
N TYR A 18 34.60 -25.16 -19.79
CA TYR A 18 33.48 -24.44 -20.38
C TYR A 18 32.62 -23.73 -19.33
N TYR A 19 32.13 -24.47 -18.32
CA TYR A 19 31.33 -23.89 -17.24
C TYR A 19 32.14 -22.94 -16.36
N GLY A 20 33.44 -23.21 -16.15
CA GLY A 20 34.34 -22.32 -15.41
C GLY A 20 34.50 -20.95 -16.09
N VAL A 21 34.69 -20.92 -17.40
CA VAL A 21 34.77 -19.66 -18.18
C VAL A 21 33.44 -18.91 -18.14
N GLN A 22 32.31 -19.61 -18.29
CA GLN A 22 31.00 -18.97 -18.20
C GLN A 22 30.74 -18.34 -16.82
N ALA A 23 31.13 -19.02 -15.75
CA ALA A 23 31.02 -18.49 -14.39
C ALA A 23 31.83 -17.20 -14.21
N LEU A 24 33.06 -17.13 -14.75
CA LEU A 24 33.87 -15.92 -14.69
C LEU A 24 33.22 -14.74 -15.42
N ILE A 25 32.60 -14.99 -16.58
CA ILE A 25 31.89 -13.95 -17.33
C ILE A 25 30.65 -13.48 -16.57
N ALA A 26 29.87 -14.41 -16.00
CA ALA A 26 28.71 -14.08 -15.17
C ALA A 26 29.08 -13.22 -13.95
N ILE A 27 30.19 -13.55 -13.28
CA ILE A 27 30.74 -12.73 -12.19
C ILE A 27 31.11 -11.33 -12.71
N GLY A 28 31.75 -11.25 -13.89
CA GLY A 28 32.06 -9.97 -14.54
C GLY A 28 30.82 -9.11 -14.79
N ILE A 29 29.72 -9.70 -15.25
CA ILE A 29 28.43 -9.01 -15.44
C ILE A 29 27.91 -8.43 -14.12
N ILE A 30 27.94 -9.22 -13.04
CA ILE A 30 27.49 -8.77 -11.71
C ILE A 30 28.35 -7.61 -11.20
N VAL A 31 29.67 -7.70 -11.37
CA VAL A 31 30.61 -6.63 -10.98
C VAL A 31 30.30 -5.34 -11.75
N ILE A 32 30.07 -5.43 -13.06
CA ILE A 32 29.70 -4.26 -13.87
C ILE A 32 28.38 -3.67 -13.39
N ALA A 33 27.36 -4.50 -13.17
CA ALA A 33 26.06 -4.05 -12.67
C ALA A 33 26.16 -3.39 -11.29
N TRP A 34 27.02 -3.90 -10.40
CA TRP A 34 27.29 -3.30 -9.10
C TRP A 34 27.93 -1.91 -9.23
N VAL A 35 28.95 -1.76 -10.08
CA VAL A 35 29.58 -0.45 -10.34
C VAL A 35 28.57 0.54 -10.94
N VAL A 36 27.82 0.12 -11.95
CA VAL A 36 26.77 0.93 -12.58
C VAL A 36 25.68 1.30 -11.57
N GLY A 37 25.27 0.35 -10.73
CA GLY A 37 24.29 0.56 -9.68
C GLY A 37 24.71 1.62 -8.69
N ILE A 38 25.96 1.60 -8.21
CA ILE A 38 26.48 2.63 -7.31
C ILE A 38 26.49 4.01 -7.97
N ILE A 39 26.89 4.08 -9.24
CA ILE A 39 26.93 5.34 -9.99
C ILE A 39 25.51 5.91 -10.13
N LEU A 40 24.55 5.08 -10.57
CA LEU A 40 23.16 5.46 -10.73
C LEU A 40 22.50 5.83 -9.40
N GLY A 41 22.74 5.04 -8.34
CA GLY A 41 22.22 5.32 -7.00
C GLY A 41 22.71 6.67 -6.46
N LYS A 42 24.00 6.99 -6.64
CA LYS A 42 24.55 8.31 -6.29
C LYS A 42 23.95 9.43 -7.15
N ALA A 43 23.74 9.19 -8.44
CA ALA A 43 23.12 10.16 -9.33
C ALA A 43 21.68 10.47 -8.92
N VAL A 44 20.88 9.44 -8.63
CA VAL A 44 19.49 9.60 -8.16
C VAL A 44 19.46 10.25 -6.79
N ASN A 45 20.33 9.87 -5.86
CA ASN A 45 20.45 10.51 -4.54
C ASN A 45 20.61 12.04 -4.69
N ARG A 46 21.61 12.48 -5.46
CA ARG A 46 21.83 13.91 -5.75
C ARG A 46 20.64 14.58 -6.44
N LEU A 47 19.92 13.86 -7.31
CA LEU A 47 18.74 14.40 -7.97
C LEU A 47 17.61 14.66 -6.96
N VAL A 48 17.38 13.75 -6.03
CA VAL A 48 16.38 13.90 -4.96
C VAL A 48 16.72 15.07 -4.03
N GLU A 49 17.99 15.21 -3.64
CA GLU A 49 18.46 16.36 -2.85
C GLU A 49 18.22 17.69 -3.59
N ARG A 50 18.54 17.74 -4.90
CA ARG A 50 18.46 18.96 -5.72
C ARG A 50 17.04 19.39 -6.07
N THR A 51 16.15 18.43 -6.29
CA THR A 51 14.74 18.69 -6.62
C THR A 51 13.94 19.23 -5.44
N GLY A 52 14.51 19.20 -4.23
CA GLY A 52 13.83 19.62 -3.01
C GLY A 52 12.78 18.61 -2.53
N LEU A 53 12.70 17.42 -3.15
CA LEU A 53 11.81 16.34 -2.74
C LEU A 53 12.07 15.93 -1.29
N GLU A 54 13.32 15.88 -0.88
CA GLU A 54 13.70 15.60 0.51
C GLU A 54 13.15 16.65 1.48
N LYS A 55 13.32 17.94 1.17
CA LYS A 55 12.77 19.04 1.98
C LYS A 55 11.24 19.04 2.00
N ALA A 56 10.59 18.63 0.92
CA ALA A 56 9.13 18.52 0.85
C ALA A 56 8.65 17.35 1.71
N PHE A 57 9.30 16.20 1.61
CA PHE A 57 9.00 15.02 2.41
C PHE A 57 9.20 15.28 3.90
N ASP A 58 10.31 15.91 4.29
CA ASP A 58 10.62 16.27 5.69
C ASP A 58 9.56 17.13 6.39
N LYS A 59 8.77 17.89 5.62
CA LYS A 59 7.68 18.70 6.16
C LYS A 59 6.44 17.89 6.48
N THR A 60 6.27 16.74 5.82
CA THR A 60 5.16 15.81 6.06
C THR A 60 5.35 15.10 7.40
N ASP A 61 4.26 14.64 8.01
CA ASP A 61 4.33 13.92 9.29
C ASP A 61 5.07 12.58 9.16
N VAL A 62 4.98 11.93 7.99
CA VAL A 62 5.72 10.71 7.66
C VAL A 62 7.23 11.00 7.58
N GLY A 63 7.63 12.10 6.91
CA GLY A 63 9.04 12.46 6.80
C GLY A 63 9.70 12.79 8.13
N LYS A 64 8.98 13.46 9.04
CA LYS A 64 9.46 13.70 10.42
C LYS A 64 9.75 12.40 11.16
N ALA A 65 8.89 11.38 11.00
CA ALA A 65 9.10 10.06 11.62
C ALA A 65 10.32 9.33 11.04
N PHE A 66 10.52 9.39 9.72
CA PHE A 66 11.71 8.81 9.07
C PHE A 66 13.01 9.50 9.53
N ARG A 67 13.01 10.83 9.61
CA ARG A 67 14.14 11.61 10.12
C ARG A 67 14.44 11.30 11.58
N ALA A 68 13.42 11.11 12.41
CA ALA A 68 13.60 10.67 13.79
C ALA A 68 14.24 9.26 13.89
N ALA A 69 14.03 8.41 12.89
CA ALA A 69 14.68 7.11 12.77
C ALA A 69 16.09 7.16 12.13
N GLY A 70 16.59 8.35 11.78
CA GLY A 70 17.91 8.53 11.15
C GLY A 70 17.96 8.09 9.69
N VAL A 71 16.82 8.09 8.98
CA VAL A 71 16.73 7.69 7.57
C VAL A 71 16.40 8.89 6.69
N ASP A 72 17.33 9.22 5.79
CA ASP A 72 17.12 10.27 4.78
C ASP A 72 16.48 9.70 3.51
N LEU A 73 15.58 10.47 2.90
CA LEU A 73 14.88 10.09 1.67
C LEU A 73 15.87 9.78 0.54
N SER A 74 16.77 10.70 0.28
CA SER A 74 17.69 10.68 -0.85
C SER A 74 18.64 9.47 -0.78
N ASN A 75 19.12 9.15 0.41
CA ASN A 75 19.89 7.94 0.71
C ASN A 75 19.07 6.66 0.50
N LEU A 76 17.84 6.60 1.00
CA LEU A 76 16.94 5.45 0.82
C LEU A 76 16.69 5.18 -0.67
N VAL A 77 16.30 6.20 -1.44
CA VAL A 77 16.05 6.05 -2.88
C VAL A 77 17.32 5.64 -3.62
N GLY A 78 18.47 6.26 -3.32
CA GLY A 78 19.74 5.91 -3.94
C GLY A 78 20.17 4.45 -3.68
N MET A 79 19.97 3.96 -2.46
CA MET A 79 20.23 2.56 -2.10
C MET A 79 19.30 1.60 -2.84
N LEU A 80 18.00 1.91 -2.91
CA LEU A 80 17.04 1.04 -3.59
C LEU A 80 17.28 0.98 -5.10
N VAL A 81 17.65 2.11 -5.74
CA VAL A 81 18.06 2.14 -7.15
C VAL A 81 19.31 1.29 -7.38
N THR A 82 20.30 1.40 -6.48
CA THR A 82 21.52 0.57 -6.54
C THR A 82 21.15 -0.92 -6.47
N ALA A 83 20.31 -1.31 -5.51
CA ALA A 83 19.85 -2.68 -5.34
C ALA A 83 19.09 -3.18 -6.58
N PHE A 84 18.22 -2.36 -7.17
CA PHE A 84 17.48 -2.69 -8.38
C PHE A 84 18.42 -2.99 -9.56
N VAL A 85 19.41 -2.14 -9.80
CA VAL A 85 20.39 -2.33 -10.88
C VAL A 85 21.23 -3.59 -10.68
N ILE A 86 21.67 -3.85 -9.44
CA ILE A 86 22.38 -5.10 -9.09
C ILE A 86 21.52 -6.31 -9.40
N VAL A 87 20.25 -6.27 -9.00
CA VAL A 87 19.30 -7.36 -9.23
C VAL A 87 19.12 -7.61 -10.73
N ILE A 88 18.97 -6.56 -11.54
CA ILE A 88 18.95 -6.70 -13.01
C ILE A 88 20.23 -7.35 -13.52
N GLY A 89 21.40 -6.94 -13.00
CA GLY A 89 22.68 -7.57 -13.31
C GLY A 89 22.73 -9.06 -13.00
N ILE A 90 22.21 -9.46 -11.84
CA ILE A 90 22.09 -10.87 -11.44
C ILE A 90 21.20 -11.62 -12.45
N VAL A 91 20.05 -11.06 -12.85
CA VAL A 91 19.17 -11.70 -13.84
C VAL A 91 19.91 -11.92 -15.16
N ILE A 92 20.62 -10.91 -15.66
CA ILE A 92 21.40 -11.00 -16.90
C ILE A 92 22.51 -12.06 -16.78
N ALA A 93 23.19 -12.11 -15.63
CA ALA A 93 24.25 -13.07 -15.39
C ALA A 93 23.72 -14.52 -15.32
N LEU A 94 22.56 -14.72 -14.69
CA LEU A 94 21.90 -16.03 -14.61
C LEU A 94 21.38 -16.49 -15.98
N ASP A 95 20.83 -15.59 -16.78
CA ASP A 95 20.41 -15.89 -18.16
C ASP A 95 21.62 -16.27 -19.04
N TYR A 96 22.75 -15.58 -18.87
CA TYR A 96 24.00 -15.89 -19.55
C TYR A 96 24.54 -17.29 -19.23
N LEU A 97 24.39 -17.74 -17.98
CA LEU A 97 24.82 -19.08 -17.54
C LEU A 97 24.02 -20.22 -18.20
N LYS A 98 22.85 -19.94 -18.79
CA LYS A 98 22.00 -20.90 -19.52
C LYS A 98 21.84 -22.23 -18.78
N ILE A 99 21.57 -22.16 -17.47
CA ILE A 99 21.40 -23.36 -16.65
C ILE A 99 20.22 -24.15 -17.21
N GLY A 100 20.47 -25.40 -17.61
CA GLY A 100 19.46 -26.29 -18.18
C GLY A 100 18.69 -27.09 -17.13
N GLY A 101 17.63 -27.76 -17.57
CA GLY A 101 16.83 -28.66 -16.73
C GLY A 101 15.98 -27.94 -15.69
N GLU A 102 15.47 -28.71 -14.72
CA GLU A 102 14.56 -28.21 -13.68
C GLU A 102 15.21 -27.14 -12.79
N ALA A 103 16.48 -27.33 -12.44
CA ALA A 103 17.25 -26.36 -11.66
C ALA A 103 17.36 -25.02 -12.40
N GLY A 104 17.57 -25.05 -13.71
CA GLY A 104 17.59 -23.86 -14.56
C GLY A 104 16.26 -23.11 -14.58
N ARG A 105 15.15 -23.83 -14.63
CA ARG A 105 13.80 -23.24 -14.58
C ARG A 105 13.57 -22.49 -13.26
N ILE A 106 13.87 -23.13 -12.13
CA ILE A 106 13.72 -22.52 -10.80
C ILE A 106 14.59 -21.27 -10.68
N VAL A 107 15.84 -21.34 -11.12
CA VAL A 107 16.76 -20.18 -11.11
C VAL A 107 16.22 -19.05 -12.00
N ALA A 108 15.71 -19.36 -13.18
CA ALA A 108 15.13 -18.37 -14.08
C ALA A 108 13.87 -17.71 -13.49
N ASP A 109 13.02 -18.47 -12.80
CA ASP A 109 11.81 -17.94 -12.16
C ASP A 109 12.15 -17.03 -10.99
N VAL A 110 13.12 -17.42 -10.13
CA VAL A 110 13.65 -16.55 -9.06
C VAL A 110 14.27 -15.29 -9.66
N ALA A 111 15.07 -15.42 -10.71
CA ALA A 111 15.68 -14.28 -11.39
C ALA A 111 14.60 -13.31 -11.91
N ARG A 112 13.55 -13.79 -12.58
CA ARG A 112 12.46 -12.94 -13.08
C ARG A 112 11.63 -12.31 -11.95
N TYR A 113 11.56 -12.96 -10.79
CA TYR A 113 10.83 -12.45 -9.63
C TYR A 113 11.57 -11.28 -8.94
N LEU A 114 12.90 -11.34 -8.83
CA LEU A 114 13.67 -10.36 -8.07
C LEU A 114 13.46 -8.89 -8.52
N PRO A 115 13.47 -8.53 -9.81
CA PRO A 115 13.20 -7.17 -10.26
C PRO A 115 11.80 -6.68 -9.87
N ARG A 116 10.80 -7.58 -9.91
CA ARG A 116 9.42 -7.28 -9.52
C ARG A 116 9.33 -7.01 -8.02
N LEU A 117 9.96 -7.86 -7.21
CA LEU A 117 10.02 -7.69 -5.76
C LEU A 117 10.66 -6.34 -5.38
N ILE A 118 11.84 -6.04 -5.91
CA ILE A 118 12.55 -4.79 -5.62
C ILE A 118 11.79 -3.58 -6.17
N GLY A 119 11.20 -3.69 -7.36
CA GLY A 119 10.34 -2.66 -7.93
C GLY A 119 9.14 -2.34 -7.03
N GLY A 120 8.51 -3.36 -6.45
CA GLY A 120 7.45 -3.18 -5.47
C GLY A 120 7.92 -2.54 -4.17
N ILE A 121 9.09 -2.93 -3.65
CA ILE A 121 9.70 -2.31 -2.46
C ILE A 121 10.02 -0.82 -2.72
N ILE A 122 10.56 -0.50 -3.91
CA ILE A 122 10.76 0.88 -4.35
C ILE A 122 9.42 1.61 -4.39
N LEU A 123 8.39 1.00 -4.99
CA LEU A 123 7.08 1.62 -5.11
C LEU A 123 6.43 1.85 -3.74
N LEU A 124 6.55 0.94 -2.78
CA LEU A 124 6.09 1.19 -1.41
C LEU A 124 6.86 2.34 -0.77
N SER A 125 8.19 2.29 -0.83
CA SER A 125 9.04 3.28 -0.18
C SER A 125 8.80 4.67 -0.80
N VAL A 126 9.11 4.82 -2.08
CA VAL A 126 9.01 6.10 -2.81
C VAL A 126 7.56 6.51 -3.03
N GLY A 127 6.65 5.57 -3.28
CA GLY A 127 5.25 5.87 -3.52
C GLY A 127 4.56 6.44 -2.30
N ILE A 128 4.82 5.93 -1.09
CA ILE A 128 4.26 6.52 0.15
C ILE A 128 4.75 7.96 0.33
N ILE A 129 6.02 8.22 0.02
CA ILE A 129 6.59 9.57 0.04
C ILE A 129 5.86 10.50 -0.95
N LEU A 130 5.64 10.03 -2.18
CA LEU A 130 4.91 10.79 -3.20
C LEU A 130 3.46 11.05 -2.78
N VAL A 131 2.79 10.07 -2.17
CA VAL A 131 1.43 10.23 -1.64
C VAL A 131 1.40 11.28 -0.55
N ALA A 132 2.32 11.24 0.41
CA ALA A 132 2.37 12.24 1.48
C ALA A 132 2.52 13.67 0.93
N ILE A 133 3.42 13.86 -0.04
CA ILE A 133 3.63 15.17 -0.70
C ILE A 133 2.37 15.59 -1.48
N LEU A 134 1.80 14.69 -2.27
CA LEU A 134 0.63 14.95 -3.09
C LEU A 134 -0.58 15.31 -2.24
N THR A 135 -0.82 14.56 -1.16
CA THR A 135 -1.94 14.79 -0.26
C THR A 135 -1.79 16.10 0.51
N ASP A 136 -0.58 16.46 0.96
CA ASP A 136 -0.36 17.76 1.59
C ASP A 136 -0.55 18.92 0.61
N TYR A 137 -0.13 18.75 -0.64
CA TYR A 137 -0.36 19.75 -1.68
C TYR A 137 -1.85 19.93 -1.99
N ILE A 138 -2.55 18.84 -2.29
CA ILE A 138 -4.00 18.87 -2.57
C ILE A 138 -4.76 19.35 -1.33
N GLY A 139 -4.37 18.93 -0.14
CA GLY A 139 -5.00 19.34 1.11
C GLY A 139 -4.98 20.85 1.32
N LYS A 140 -3.85 21.53 1.03
CA LYS A 140 -3.76 22.99 1.09
C LYS A 140 -4.64 23.70 0.05
N LEU A 141 -4.77 23.12 -1.14
CA LEU A 141 -5.68 23.63 -2.16
C LEU A 141 -7.13 23.47 -1.70
N LEU A 142 -7.49 22.29 -1.19
CA LEU A 142 -8.83 21.99 -0.70
C LEU A 142 -9.21 22.92 0.45
N THR A 143 -8.38 23.06 1.48
CA THR A 143 -8.67 23.95 2.61
C THR A 143 -8.75 25.42 2.19
N GLY A 144 -7.99 25.85 1.18
CA GLY A 144 -8.10 27.19 0.60
C GLY A 144 -9.40 27.46 -0.17
N LEU A 145 -10.11 26.42 -0.62
CA LEU A 145 -11.40 26.54 -1.30
C LEU A 145 -12.58 26.63 -0.33
N PHE A 146 -12.41 26.14 0.92
CA PHE A 146 -13.47 26.17 1.93
C PHE A 146 -13.42 27.49 2.74
N PRO A 147 -14.58 28.10 3.04
CA PRO A 147 -14.68 29.19 4.02
C PRO A 147 -14.10 28.77 5.39
N GLN A 148 -13.70 29.73 6.23
CA GLN A 148 -13.05 29.44 7.53
C GLN A 148 -13.89 28.52 8.44
N GLN A 149 -15.22 28.57 8.33
CA GLN A 149 -16.14 27.70 9.08
C GLN A 149 -16.18 26.23 8.59
N PHE A 150 -15.59 25.91 7.44
CA PHE A 150 -15.59 24.58 6.82
C PHE A 150 -14.17 24.03 6.59
N VAL A 151 -13.16 24.59 7.27
CA VAL A 151 -11.76 24.14 7.15
C VAL A 151 -11.63 22.66 7.51
N GLU A 152 -12.41 22.19 8.49
CA GLU A 152 -12.43 20.78 8.88
C GLU A 152 -12.90 19.84 7.76
N ILE A 153 -13.78 20.31 6.86
CA ILE A 153 -14.18 19.52 5.68
C ILE A 153 -12.98 19.36 4.74
N GLY A 154 -12.21 20.43 4.52
CA GLY A 154 -10.98 20.38 3.73
C GLY A 154 -9.94 19.42 4.33
N GLU A 155 -9.77 19.46 5.66
CA GLU A 155 -8.90 18.51 6.37
C GLU A 155 -9.40 17.07 6.29
N MET A 156 -10.71 16.87 6.40
CA MET A 156 -11.33 15.56 6.26
C MET A 156 -11.07 14.98 4.86
N LEU A 157 -11.29 15.78 3.82
CA LEU A 157 -11.02 15.37 2.43
C LEU A 157 -9.52 15.09 2.19
N ARG A 158 -8.61 15.89 2.76
CA ARG A 158 -7.16 15.62 2.74
C ARG A 158 -6.87 14.24 3.34
N ASN A 159 -7.41 13.93 4.51
CA ASN A 159 -7.14 12.66 5.18
C ASN A 159 -7.75 11.46 4.42
N LEU A 160 -8.93 11.62 3.83
CA LEU A 160 -9.54 10.59 2.98
C LEU A 160 -8.72 10.33 1.72
N LEU A 161 -8.21 11.39 1.08
CA LEU A 161 -7.27 11.27 -0.04
C LEU A 161 -6.01 10.53 0.38
N LEU A 162 -5.46 10.82 1.56
CA LEU A 162 -4.28 10.12 2.08
C LEU A 162 -4.55 8.62 2.19
N ILE A 163 -5.63 8.23 2.88
CA ILE A 163 -5.98 6.83 3.09
C ILE A 163 -6.17 6.12 1.74
N GLY A 164 -6.93 6.73 0.82
CA GLY A 164 -7.19 6.15 -0.50
C GLY A 164 -5.93 6.01 -1.37
N LEU A 165 -5.08 7.04 -1.42
CA LEU A 165 -3.84 7.01 -2.19
C LEU A 165 -2.80 6.05 -1.60
N VAL A 166 -2.69 5.98 -0.27
CA VAL A 166 -1.83 4.98 0.39
C VAL A 166 -2.30 3.58 0.01
N ALA A 167 -3.59 3.31 0.11
CA ALA A 167 -4.16 2.01 -0.26
C ALA A 167 -3.93 1.66 -1.73
N LEU A 168 -4.04 2.65 -2.63
CA LEU A 168 -3.74 2.49 -4.04
C LEU A 168 -2.27 2.10 -4.25
N ILE A 169 -1.32 2.85 -3.68
CA ILE A 169 0.11 2.55 -3.79
C ILE A 169 0.44 1.18 -3.21
N VAL A 170 -0.11 0.86 -2.04
CA VAL A 170 0.10 -0.45 -1.41
C VAL A 170 -0.45 -1.54 -2.32
N SER A 171 -1.65 -1.39 -2.88
CA SER A 171 -2.25 -2.38 -3.78
C SER A 171 -1.39 -2.62 -5.03
N ILE A 172 -0.96 -1.55 -5.70
CA ILE A 172 -0.11 -1.66 -6.91
C ILE A 172 1.24 -2.29 -6.56
N ALA A 173 1.83 -1.93 -5.42
CA ALA A 173 3.11 -2.48 -5.02
C ALA A 173 3.03 -3.96 -4.67
N LEU A 174 1.98 -4.39 -3.96
CA LEU A 174 1.76 -5.80 -3.67
C LEU A 174 1.48 -6.61 -4.94
N ASP A 175 0.70 -6.07 -5.88
CA ASP A 175 0.49 -6.68 -7.20
C ASP A 175 1.79 -6.83 -7.97
N LEU A 176 2.63 -5.79 -7.99
CA LEU A 176 3.95 -5.84 -8.60
C LEU A 176 4.83 -6.91 -7.94
N MET A 177 4.76 -7.09 -6.62
CA MET A 177 5.47 -8.14 -5.87
C MET A 177 4.83 -9.54 -6.01
N LEU A 178 3.78 -9.69 -6.82
CA LEU A 178 2.99 -10.92 -6.98
C LEU A 178 2.38 -11.41 -5.66
N PHE A 179 2.14 -10.50 -4.73
CA PHE A 179 1.36 -10.76 -3.52
C PHE A 179 -0.12 -10.58 -3.85
N THR A 180 -0.65 -11.46 -4.71
CA THR A 180 -2.00 -11.39 -5.30
C THR A 180 -2.95 -12.44 -4.71
N GLY A 181 -2.74 -12.84 -3.46
CA GLY A 181 -3.63 -13.77 -2.78
C GLY A 181 -5.06 -13.22 -2.67
N PRO A 182 -6.08 -14.09 -2.55
CA PRO A 182 -7.50 -13.71 -2.53
C PRO A 182 -7.89 -12.81 -1.36
N LEU A 183 -7.00 -12.64 -0.38
CA LEU A 183 -7.21 -11.75 0.75
C LEU A 183 -6.55 -10.38 0.59
N VAL A 184 -5.57 -10.22 -0.31
CA VAL A 184 -4.72 -9.02 -0.29
C VAL A 184 -5.50 -7.77 -0.65
N TYR A 185 -6.16 -7.76 -1.81
CA TYR A 185 -6.97 -6.61 -2.24
C TYR A 185 -8.21 -6.42 -1.34
N PRO A 186 -8.98 -7.48 -1.00
CA PRO A 186 -10.10 -7.36 -0.06
C PRO A 186 -9.71 -6.81 1.33
N LEU A 187 -8.57 -7.22 1.88
CA LEU A 187 -8.08 -6.71 3.17
C LEU A 187 -7.76 -5.22 3.11
N ILE A 188 -7.08 -4.77 2.06
CA ILE A 188 -6.77 -3.34 1.90
C ILE A 188 -8.05 -2.55 1.75
N LEU A 189 -8.93 -2.97 0.83
CA LEU A 189 -10.19 -2.28 0.55
C LEU A 189 -11.07 -2.19 1.80
N GLY A 190 -11.25 -3.31 2.50
CA GLY A 190 -12.06 -3.33 3.71
C GLY A 190 -11.46 -2.52 4.85
N THR A 191 -10.13 -2.55 5.04
CA THR A 191 -9.44 -1.71 6.03
C THR A 191 -9.61 -0.22 5.71
N VAL A 192 -9.54 0.17 4.44
CA VAL A 192 -9.79 1.54 3.98
C VAL A 192 -11.22 1.96 4.25
N ILE A 193 -12.21 1.12 3.90
CA ILE A 193 -13.63 1.40 4.15
C ILE A 193 -13.86 1.64 5.65
N ILE A 194 -13.28 0.79 6.51
CA ILE A 194 -13.42 0.92 7.97
C ILE A 194 -12.75 2.20 8.45
N GLY A 195 -11.48 2.41 8.09
CA GLY A 195 -10.69 3.57 8.54
C GLY A 195 -11.29 4.89 8.08
N ALA A 196 -11.61 5.01 6.79
CA ALA A 196 -12.25 6.18 6.22
C ALA A 196 -13.63 6.41 6.84
N GLY A 197 -14.42 5.35 7.00
CA GLY A 197 -15.75 5.41 7.58
C GLY A 197 -15.77 5.87 9.04
N ILE A 198 -14.88 5.31 9.87
CA ILE A 198 -14.71 5.73 11.27
C ILE A 198 -14.25 7.19 11.33
N PHE A 199 -13.31 7.59 10.48
CA PHE A 199 -12.81 8.96 10.43
C PHE A 199 -13.91 9.97 10.04
N ILE A 200 -14.70 9.67 8.99
CA ILE A 200 -15.86 10.47 8.57
C ILE A 200 -16.89 10.54 9.71
N GLY A 201 -17.28 9.39 10.26
CA GLY A 201 -18.27 9.32 11.33
C GLY A 201 -17.84 10.08 12.57
N HIS A 202 -16.56 10.01 12.94
CA HIS A 202 -16.01 10.75 14.06
C HIS A 202 -16.12 12.27 13.84
N THR A 203 -15.70 12.74 12.66
CA THR A 203 -15.70 14.15 12.30
C THR A 203 -17.11 14.70 12.24
N ILE A 204 -18.03 14.03 11.53
CA ILE A 204 -19.43 14.46 11.44
C ILE A 204 -20.07 14.59 12.82
N VAL A 205 -19.94 13.56 13.68
CA VAL A 205 -20.59 13.61 15.00
C VAL A 205 -19.95 14.68 15.89
N ARG A 206 -18.63 14.87 15.82
CA ARG A 206 -17.95 15.93 16.57
C ARG A 206 -18.50 17.31 16.16
N ASN A 207 -18.54 17.59 14.86
CA ASN A 207 -18.96 18.89 14.35
C ASN A 207 -20.42 19.20 14.71
N ILE A 208 -21.32 18.20 14.62
CA ILE A 208 -22.71 18.35 15.05
C ILE A 208 -22.80 18.73 16.54
N VAL A 209 -22.01 18.11 17.42
CA VAL A 209 -22.04 18.42 18.86
C VAL A 209 -21.45 19.79 19.17
N GLU A 210 -20.46 20.23 18.39
CA GLU A 210 -19.87 21.56 18.53
C GLU A 210 -20.85 22.66 18.10
N ASP A 211 -21.56 22.45 16.98
CA ASP A 211 -22.59 23.38 16.49
C ASP A 211 -23.89 23.33 17.33
N HIS A 212 -24.20 22.14 17.87
CA HIS A 212 -25.42 21.85 18.61
C HIS A 212 -25.13 21.05 19.89
N PRO A 213 -24.74 21.74 20.98
CA PRO A 213 -24.35 21.10 22.24
C PRO A 213 -25.43 20.19 22.86
N GLU A 214 -26.71 20.40 22.52
CA GLU A 214 -27.83 19.57 22.93
C GLU A 214 -27.69 18.10 22.49
N PHE A 215 -26.92 17.81 21.44
CA PHE A 215 -26.69 16.44 20.97
C PHE A 215 -25.53 15.73 21.66
N ALA A 216 -24.82 16.39 22.59
CA ALA A 216 -23.69 15.79 23.30
C ALA A 216 -24.06 14.46 23.98
N GLY A 217 -25.27 14.37 24.55
CA GLY A 217 -25.76 13.16 25.22
C GLY A 217 -26.00 11.97 24.27
N VAL A 218 -26.27 12.23 22.99
CA VAL A 218 -26.52 11.18 21.99
C VAL A 218 -25.29 10.85 21.13
N ALA A 219 -24.26 11.68 21.18
CA ALA A 219 -23.04 11.55 20.39
C ALA A 219 -22.36 10.17 20.50
N PRO A 220 -22.22 9.54 21.68
CA PRO A 220 -21.63 8.20 21.77
C PRO A 220 -22.43 7.15 20.99
N TYR A 221 -23.76 7.22 21.02
CA TYR A 221 -24.64 6.30 20.29
C TYR A 221 -24.55 6.52 18.79
N ALA A 222 -24.53 7.77 18.33
CA ALA A 222 -24.34 8.10 16.92
C ALA A 222 -22.99 7.57 16.39
N LYS A 223 -21.89 7.79 17.13
CA LYS A 223 -20.57 7.25 16.79
C LYS A 223 -20.60 5.72 16.72
N PHE A 224 -21.18 5.06 17.72
CA PHE A 224 -21.31 3.61 17.73
C PHE A 224 -22.04 3.08 16.49
N LEU A 225 -23.18 3.67 16.13
CA LEU A 225 -23.95 3.25 14.95
C LEU A 225 -23.15 3.42 13.66
N VAL A 226 -22.52 4.58 13.47
CA VAL A 226 -21.72 4.84 12.26
C VAL A 226 -20.53 3.89 12.18
N TYR A 227 -19.81 3.68 13.28
CA TYR A 227 -18.68 2.75 13.32
C TYR A 227 -19.12 1.32 13.04
N LEU A 228 -20.27 0.91 13.58
CA LEU A 228 -20.82 -0.42 13.33
C LEU A 228 -21.19 -0.61 11.86
N VAL A 229 -21.80 0.38 11.21
CA VAL A 229 -22.12 0.33 9.77
C VAL A 229 -20.84 0.15 8.95
N PHE A 230 -19.85 1.02 9.14
CA PHE A 230 -18.60 0.93 8.36
C PHE A 230 -17.78 -0.32 8.69
N LEU A 231 -17.84 -0.80 9.93
CA LEU A 231 -17.26 -2.10 10.31
C LEU A 231 -17.92 -3.23 9.52
N MET A 232 -19.25 -3.27 9.43
CA MET A 232 -19.97 -4.32 8.70
C MET A 232 -19.71 -4.25 7.19
N VAL A 233 -19.72 -3.05 6.59
CA VAL A 233 -19.40 -2.86 5.17
C VAL A 233 -17.95 -3.28 4.90
N GLY A 234 -17.02 -2.90 5.77
CA GLY A 234 -15.61 -3.27 5.67
C GLY A 234 -15.37 -4.77 5.79
N LEU A 235 -15.97 -5.42 6.78
CA LEU A 235 -15.92 -6.88 6.91
C LEU A 235 -16.51 -7.58 5.68
N GLY A 236 -17.60 -7.03 5.13
CA GLY A 236 -18.19 -7.53 3.89
C GLY A 236 -17.22 -7.45 2.71
N ALA A 237 -16.46 -6.35 2.61
CA ALA A 237 -15.42 -6.21 1.60
C ALA A 237 -14.23 -7.17 1.84
N ILE A 238 -13.75 -7.33 3.07
CA ILE A 238 -12.63 -8.24 3.42
C ILE A 238 -12.94 -9.68 3.02
N PHE A 239 -14.16 -10.13 3.29
CA PHE A 239 -14.58 -11.50 3.05
C PHE A 239 -15.32 -11.69 1.72
N ALA A 240 -15.29 -10.71 0.81
CA ALA A 240 -16.04 -10.76 -0.45
C ALA A 240 -15.69 -11.99 -1.32
N GLU A 241 -14.44 -12.46 -1.25
CA GLU A 241 -13.98 -13.64 -1.98
C GLU A 241 -14.27 -14.99 -1.27
N PHE A 242 -14.92 -14.95 -0.09
CA PHE A 242 -15.25 -16.11 0.72
C PHE A 242 -16.78 -16.24 0.85
N PRO A 243 -17.49 -16.88 -0.09
CA PRO A 243 -18.95 -16.82 -0.16
C PRO A 243 -19.67 -17.20 1.13
N GLN A 244 -19.17 -18.22 1.84
CA GLN A 244 -19.76 -18.66 3.11
C GLN A 244 -19.58 -17.61 4.22
N THR A 245 -18.38 -17.03 4.33
CA THR A 245 -18.10 -15.97 5.30
C THR A 245 -18.84 -14.68 4.95
N ALA A 246 -18.85 -14.30 3.67
CA ALA A 246 -19.59 -13.16 3.15
C ALA A 246 -21.08 -13.26 3.50
N HIS A 247 -21.68 -14.44 3.33
CA HIS A 247 -23.08 -14.68 3.68
C HIS A 247 -23.34 -14.53 5.19
N VAL A 248 -22.43 -15.01 6.04
CA VAL A 248 -22.52 -14.80 7.51
C VAL A 248 -22.44 -13.31 7.85
N VAL A 249 -21.48 -12.58 7.27
CA VAL A 249 -21.32 -11.14 7.49
C VAL A 249 -22.56 -10.38 7.01
N GLN A 250 -23.12 -10.74 5.86
CA GLN A 250 -24.37 -10.15 5.35
C GLN A 250 -25.55 -10.41 6.30
N ASN A 251 -25.73 -11.63 6.79
CA ASN A 251 -26.81 -11.95 7.74
C ASN A 251 -26.70 -11.13 9.03
N VAL A 252 -25.49 -10.98 9.56
CA VAL A 252 -25.23 -10.11 10.71
C VAL A 252 -25.54 -8.65 10.36
N ALA A 253 -25.15 -8.18 9.17
CA ALA A 253 -25.40 -6.81 8.73
C ALA A 253 -26.90 -6.51 8.62
N TRP A 254 -27.69 -7.45 8.08
CA TRP A 254 -29.15 -7.36 8.06
C TRP A 254 -29.73 -7.31 9.48
N GLY A 255 -29.26 -8.18 10.38
CA GLY A 255 -29.70 -8.17 11.78
C GLY A 255 -29.42 -6.82 12.47
N VAL A 256 -28.23 -6.26 12.27
CA VAL A 256 -27.87 -4.93 12.75
C VAL A 256 -28.76 -3.86 12.12
N ALA A 257 -28.95 -3.86 10.80
CA ALA A 257 -29.77 -2.88 10.11
C ALA A 257 -31.23 -2.89 10.61
N ILE A 258 -31.79 -4.07 10.83
CA ILE A 258 -33.14 -4.24 11.40
C ILE A 258 -33.20 -3.69 12.83
N ALA A 259 -32.23 -4.04 13.69
CA ALA A 259 -32.18 -3.54 15.06
C ALA A 259 -32.10 -2.00 15.12
N VAL A 260 -31.26 -1.40 14.26
CA VAL A 260 -31.16 0.05 14.11
C VAL A 260 -32.46 0.66 13.60
N GLY A 261 -33.11 0.03 12.61
CA GLY A 261 -34.40 0.46 12.10
C GLY A 261 -35.48 0.49 13.19
N ILE A 262 -35.53 -0.54 14.04
CA ILE A 262 -36.45 -0.61 15.19
C ILE A 262 -36.14 0.50 16.21
N LEU A 263 -34.86 0.72 16.52
CA LEU A 263 -34.44 1.78 17.44
C LEU A 263 -34.82 3.18 16.94
N LEU A 264 -34.77 3.41 15.63
CA LEU A 264 -35.09 4.71 15.02
C LEU A 264 -36.59 4.91 14.77
N ALA A 265 -37.41 3.85 14.80
CA ALA A 265 -38.84 3.93 14.49
C ALA A 265 -39.61 4.99 15.32
N PRO A 266 -39.41 5.11 16.66
CA PRO A 266 -40.09 6.13 17.45
C PRO A 266 -39.67 7.56 17.04
N VAL A 267 -38.37 7.76 16.76
CA VAL A 267 -37.83 9.05 16.34
C VAL A 267 -38.44 9.46 15.02
N ILE A 268 -38.43 8.56 14.03
CA ILE A 268 -39.01 8.80 12.71
C ILE A 268 -40.52 9.11 12.83
N TYR A 269 -41.26 8.37 13.65
CA TYR A 269 -42.69 8.63 13.89
C TYR A 269 -42.93 10.03 14.47
N THR A 270 -42.16 10.44 15.48
CA THR A 270 -42.31 11.77 16.09
C THR A 270 -41.99 12.90 15.12
N LEU A 271 -40.95 12.77 14.30
CA LEU A 271 -40.60 13.73 13.26
C LEU A 271 -41.68 13.79 12.17
N ALA A 272 -42.15 12.64 11.69
CA ALA A 272 -43.22 12.56 10.72
C ALA A 272 -44.50 13.24 11.22
N LYS A 273 -44.86 13.00 12.49
CA LYS A 273 -46.02 13.65 13.11
C LYS A 273 -45.89 15.18 13.16
N ARG A 274 -44.72 15.70 13.56
CA ARG A 274 -44.45 17.15 13.59
C ARG A 274 -44.54 17.79 12.19
N MET A 275 -43.94 17.16 11.19
CA MET A 275 -44.00 17.63 9.80
C MET A 275 -45.45 17.71 9.27
N VAL A 276 -46.30 16.73 9.62
CA VAL A 276 -47.72 16.74 9.24
C VAL A 276 -48.50 17.84 9.96
N GLU A 277 -48.17 18.15 11.22
CA GLU A 277 -48.80 19.24 11.98
C GLU A 277 -48.39 20.62 11.45
N GLU A 278 -47.12 20.79 11.05
CA GLU A 278 -46.62 22.03 10.43
C GLU A 278 -47.18 22.25 9.02
N ALA A 279 -47.31 21.19 8.21
CA ALA A 279 -47.89 21.28 6.86
C ALA A 279 -49.40 21.61 6.86
N LYS A 280 -50.06 21.51 8.03
CA LYS A 280 -51.48 21.89 8.21
C LYS A 280 -51.66 23.34 8.66
N LYS A 281 -50.59 24.06 9.00
CA LYS A 281 -50.59 25.50 9.29
C LYS A 281 -50.32 26.29 8.01
#